data_AF-D9WWU6-F1
#
_entry.id   AF-D9WWU6-F1
#
_cell.length_a   1.000
_cell.length_b   1.000
_cell.length_c   1.000
_cell.angle_alpha   90.00
_cell.angle_beta   90.00
_cell.angle_gamma   90.00
#
_symmetry.space_group_name_H-M   'P 1'
#
loop_
_entity.id
_entity.type
_entity.pdbx_description
1 polymer ?
#
loop_
_entity_poly.entity_id
_entity_poly.type
_entity_poly.pdbx_seq_one_letter_code
_entity_poly.pdbx_strand_id
1 'polypeptide(L)'
;MANSPRSHLRNAAQRYHNAKQDMESARAYPNRSSTYRHAADELRDARTELHQATVAAVHAGDSQAEAARIAGLSTAQVCRLMRGSTGGSNPPPPAQIVLLADTLPVSEIVNRYRAGETARQLADVYGCCDNTISRLLEQHGVPRRGNRLSLPVSNEELARRYLEDRAEIQELAAEYGASGYLISDRLRQAGVRVPVGKRRMDLPDEEIVARWKRGESISGLASAYGVSSPTIARRVRGLRRQR
;
A
#
# COMPACT_ATOMS: atom_id res chain seq x y z
N MET A 1 -15.09 26.97 32.68
CA MET A 1 -15.65 26.56 31.39
C MET A 1 -14.75 25.46 30.81
N ALA A 2 -15.01 24.21 31.14
CA ALA A 2 -14.14 23.10 30.73
C ALA A 2 -14.33 22.86 29.23
N ASN A 3 -13.26 23.00 28.45
CA ASN A 3 -13.24 22.70 27.03
C ASN A 3 -13.45 21.18 26.88
N SER A 4 -14.70 20.78 26.63
CA SER A 4 -15.05 19.38 26.46
C SER A 4 -14.24 18.80 25.29
N PRO A 5 -13.75 17.55 25.35
CA PRO A 5 -13.06 16.92 24.23
C PRO A 5 -13.80 17.05 22.89
N ARG A 6 -15.14 17.12 22.96
CA ARG A 6 -16.05 17.37 21.83
C ARG A 6 -15.94 18.78 21.24
N SER A 7 -15.82 19.83 22.07
CA SER A 7 -15.65 21.20 21.58
C SER A 7 -14.28 21.38 20.92
N HIS A 8 -13.25 20.76 21.50
CA HIS A 8 -11.91 20.74 20.91
C HIS A 8 -11.89 20.05 19.54
N LEU A 9 -12.55 18.88 19.42
CA LEU A 9 -12.67 18.16 18.14
C LEU A 9 -13.39 18.99 17.06
N ARG A 10 -14.49 19.66 17.43
CA ARG A 10 -15.23 20.53 16.51
C ARG A 10 -14.39 21.70 16.02
N ASN A 11 -13.65 22.36 16.93
CA ASN A 11 -12.80 23.48 16.58
C ASN A 11 -11.64 23.06 15.67
N ALA A 12 -11.00 21.91 15.97
CA ALA A 12 -9.93 21.37 15.14
C ALA A 12 -10.42 21.00 13.73
N ALA A 13 -11.63 20.44 13.61
CA ALA A 13 -12.25 20.14 12.32
C ALA A 13 -12.54 21.42 11.50
N GLN A 14 -13.03 22.47 12.15
CA GLN A 14 -13.25 23.76 11.51
C GLN A 14 -11.95 24.41 11.04
N ARG A 15 -10.92 24.42 11.89
CA ARG A 15 -9.60 24.96 11.55
C ARG A 15 -8.99 24.25 10.34
N TYR A 16 -9.11 22.92 10.32
CA TYR A 16 -8.68 22.13 9.18
C TYR A 16 -9.40 22.57 7.89
N HIS A 17 -10.73 22.73 7.94
CA HIS A 17 -11.52 23.11 6.77
C HIS A 17 -11.07 24.45 6.18
N ASN A 18 -10.87 25.45 7.05
CA ASN A 18 -10.40 26.77 6.67
C ASN A 18 -8.99 26.71 6.03
N ALA A 19 -8.06 26.01 6.67
CA ALA A 19 -6.70 25.85 6.15
C ALA A 19 -6.65 25.14 4.78
N LYS A 20 -7.59 24.21 4.53
CA LYS A 20 -7.72 23.56 3.21
C LYS A 20 -8.19 24.54 2.15
N GLN A 21 -9.19 25.38 2.45
CA GLN A 21 -9.65 26.43 1.54
C GLN A 21 -8.56 27.46 1.24
N ASP A 22 -7.75 27.82 2.24
CA ASP A 22 -6.60 28.72 2.07
C ASP A 22 -5.53 28.08 1.16
N MET A 23 -5.27 26.79 1.31
CA MET A 23 -4.34 26.05 0.45
C MET A 23 -4.84 25.94 -1.00
N GLU A 24 -6.14 25.71 -1.21
CA GLU A 24 -6.77 25.71 -2.53
C GLU A 24 -6.68 27.09 -3.19
N SER A 25 -6.93 28.15 -2.42
CA SER A 25 -6.78 29.54 -2.85
C SER A 25 -5.33 29.90 -3.19
N ALA A 26 -4.37 29.42 -2.39
CA ALA A 26 -2.94 29.63 -2.61
C ALA A 26 -2.40 28.87 -3.84
N ARG A 27 -2.99 27.70 -4.17
CA ARG A 27 -2.65 26.95 -5.39
C ARG A 27 -3.05 27.68 -6.68
N ALA A 28 -4.09 28.51 -6.63
CA ALA A 28 -4.52 29.31 -7.78
C ALA A 28 -3.51 30.43 -8.15
N TYR A 29 -2.62 30.82 -7.23
CA TYR A 29 -1.63 31.89 -7.45
C TYR A 29 -0.22 31.48 -6.98
N PRO A 30 0.47 30.60 -7.71
CA PRO A 30 1.71 29.95 -7.27
C PRO A 30 2.92 30.90 -7.11
N ASN A 31 2.84 32.14 -7.58
CA ASN A 31 3.98 33.06 -7.65
C ASN A 31 4.23 33.90 -6.36
N ARG A 32 3.46 33.69 -5.28
CA ARG A 32 3.78 34.22 -3.94
C ARG A 32 4.31 33.09 -3.05
N SER A 33 5.63 32.90 -3.05
CA SER A 33 6.27 31.77 -2.35
C SER A 33 6.04 31.77 -0.83
N SER A 34 5.70 32.91 -0.22
CA SER A 34 5.43 33.05 1.21
C SER A 34 4.02 32.59 1.60
N THR A 35 3.00 32.96 0.82
CA THR A 35 1.59 32.62 1.12
C THR A 35 1.32 31.14 0.95
N TYR A 36 1.91 30.51 -0.08
CA TYR A 36 1.79 29.06 -0.26
C TYR A 36 2.48 28.26 0.85
N ARG A 37 3.69 28.66 1.26
CA ARG A 37 4.42 28.01 2.36
C ARG A 37 3.66 28.13 3.68
N HIS A 38 3.16 29.33 4.00
CA HIS A 38 2.38 29.56 5.20
C HIS A 38 1.07 28.75 5.21
N ALA A 39 0.32 28.74 4.09
CA ALA A 39 -0.88 27.92 3.96
C ALA A 39 -0.60 26.41 4.06
N ALA A 40 0.55 25.95 3.54
CA ALA A 40 0.95 24.55 3.63
C ALA A 40 1.35 24.14 5.06
N ASP A 41 2.01 25.02 5.81
CA ASP A 41 2.36 24.79 7.21
C ASP A 41 1.12 24.86 8.11
N GLU A 42 0.23 25.84 7.92
CA GLU A 42 -1.07 25.90 8.64
C GLU A 42 -1.92 24.66 8.37
N LEU A 43 -1.96 24.18 7.13
CA LEU A 43 -2.65 22.94 6.81
C LEU A 43 -2.00 21.74 7.51
N ARG A 44 -0.67 21.71 7.67
CA ARG A 44 0.03 20.63 8.40
C ARG A 44 -0.28 20.68 9.91
N ASP A 45 -0.38 21.86 10.48
CA ASP A 45 -0.63 22.06 11.91
C ASP A 45 -2.09 21.75 12.26
N ALA A 46 -3.05 22.29 11.51
CA ALA A 46 -4.47 22.01 11.67
C ALA A 46 -4.79 20.50 11.51
N ARG A 47 -4.01 19.83 10.66
CA ARG A 47 -4.08 18.39 10.42
C ARG A 47 -3.61 17.57 11.62
N THR A 48 -2.53 18.00 12.25
CA THR A 48 -1.99 17.37 13.47
C THR A 48 -2.95 17.58 14.65
N GLU A 49 -3.51 18.77 14.76
CA GLU A 49 -4.50 19.13 15.77
C GLU A 49 -5.79 18.30 15.65
N LEU A 50 -6.33 18.14 14.43
CA LEU A 50 -7.50 17.28 14.20
C LEU A 50 -7.25 15.83 14.59
N HIS A 51 -6.06 15.30 14.30
CA HIS A 51 -5.68 13.96 14.70
C HIS A 51 -5.66 13.81 16.24
N GLN A 52 -4.96 14.72 16.93
CA GLN A 52 -4.88 14.70 18.39
C GLN A 52 -6.25 14.86 19.05
N ALA A 53 -7.09 15.75 18.53
CA ALA A 53 -8.44 15.96 19.04
C ALA A 53 -9.34 14.73 18.83
N THR A 54 -9.21 14.05 17.68
CA THR A 54 -9.98 12.83 17.38
C THR A 54 -9.60 11.70 18.33
N VAL A 55 -8.29 11.54 18.56
CA VAL A 55 -7.75 10.53 19.48
C VAL A 55 -8.19 10.83 20.92
N ALA A 56 -8.10 12.09 21.35
CA ALA A 56 -8.54 12.52 22.68
C ALA A 56 -10.04 12.31 22.92
N ALA A 57 -10.90 12.60 21.93
CA ALA A 57 -12.34 12.38 22.04
C ALA A 57 -12.67 10.89 22.22
N VAL A 58 -12.05 10.00 21.43
CA VAL A 58 -12.26 8.56 21.55
C VAL A 58 -11.74 8.00 22.88
N HIS A 59 -10.58 8.48 23.36
CA HIS A 59 -10.06 8.09 24.68
C HIS A 59 -10.90 8.63 25.85
N ALA A 60 -11.59 9.75 25.67
CA ALA A 60 -12.52 10.30 26.66
C ALA A 60 -13.84 9.51 26.76
N GLY A 61 -14.00 8.42 26.01
CA GLY A 61 -15.17 7.53 26.06
C GLY A 61 -16.21 7.79 24.97
N ASP A 62 -15.95 8.70 24.02
CA ASP A 62 -16.82 8.86 22.87
C ASP A 62 -16.68 7.65 21.92
N SER A 63 -17.81 7.16 21.41
CA SER A 63 -17.79 6.11 20.39
C SER A 63 -17.09 6.63 19.13
N GLN A 64 -16.46 5.74 18.38
CA GLN A 64 -15.81 6.09 17.10
C GLN A 64 -16.80 6.73 16.10
N ALA A 65 -18.09 6.38 16.18
CA ALA A 65 -19.16 6.97 15.39
C ALA A 65 -19.50 8.41 15.83
N GLU A 66 -19.42 8.71 17.12
CA GLU A 66 -19.62 10.05 17.67
C GLU A 66 -18.50 10.99 17.24
N ALA A 67 -17.24 10.56 17.41
CA ALA A 67 -16.07 11.33 16.97
C ALA A 67 -16.08 11.57 15.45
N ALA A 68 -16.48 10.55 14.67
CA ALA A 68 -16.68 10.65 13.23
C ALA A 68 -17.70 11.75 12.87
N ARG A 69 -18.85 11.77 13.54
CA ARG A 69 -19.90 12.77 13.28
C ARG A 69 -19.48 14.18 13.62
N ILE A 70 -18.78 14.37 14.75
CA ILE A 70 -18.33 15.70 15.20
C ILE A 70 -17.23 16.25 14.28
N ALA A 71 -16.32 15.38 13.83
CA ALA A 71 -15.18 15.77 12.99
C ALA A 71 -15.51 15.87 11.49
N GLY A 72 -16.71 15.45 11.06
CA GLY A 72 -17.03 15.30 9.64
C GLY A 72 -16.19 14.22 8.95
N LEU A 73 -15.83 13.17 9.69
CA LEU A 73 -15.03 12.04 9.21
C LEU A 73 -15.87 10.76 9.15
N SER A 74 -15.45 9.80 8.34
CA SER A 74 -15.99 8.42 8.42
C SER A 74 -15.40 7.68 9.61
N THR A 75 -16.16 6.70 10.14
CA THR A 75 -15.69 5.78 11.19
C THR A 75 -14.40 5.04 10.77
N ALA A 76 -14.28 4.69 9.48
CA ALA A 76 -13.07 4.09 8.93
C ALA A 76 -11.86 5.06 8.89
N GLN A 77 -12.08 6.37 8.76
CA GLN A 77 -11.04 7.39 8.89
C GLN A 77 -10.60 7.54 10.36
N VAL A 78 -11.55 7.61 11.30
CA VAL A 78 -11.25 7.63 12.74
C VAL A 78 -10.45 6.39 13.16
N CYS A 79 -10.86 5.20 12.73
CA CYS A 79 -10.12 3.96 12.98
C CYS A 79 -8.68 3.97 12.42
N ARG A 80 -8.46 4.56 11.24
CA ARG A 80 -7.11 4.68 10.65
C ARG A 80 -6.24 5.67 11.40
N LEU A 81 -6.83 6.78 11.86
CA LEU A 81 -6.15 7.76 12.70
C LEU A 81 -5.70 7.13 14.02
N MET A 82 -6.60 6.41 14.70
CA MET A 82 -6.29 5.73 15.97
C MET A 82 -5.16 4.69 15.84
N ARG A 83 -5.06 3.99 14.71
CA ARG A 83 -4.08 2.91 14.50
C ARG A 83 -2.67 3.39 14.12
N GLY A 84 -2.43 4.70 14.07
CA GLY A 84 -1.12 5.24 13.71
C GLY A 84 -0.61 4.77 12.33
N SER A 85 -1.52 4.38 11.42
CA SER A 85 -1.17 4.07 10.04
C SER A 85 -0.84 5.38 9.31
N THR A 86 0.38 5.86 9.55
CA THR A 86 1.01 7.09 9.06
C THR A 86 1.81 6.85 7.79
N GLY A 87 1.69 5.66 7.18
CA GLY A 87 2.33 5.33 5.92
C GLY A 87 1.71 6.09 4.76
N GLY A 88 2.41 7.13 4.29
CA GLY A 88 2.17 7.81 3.02
C GLY A 88 0.89 8.64 3.00
N SER A 89 1.03 9.95 3.25
CA SER A 89 -0.05 10.94 3.05
C SER A 89 -1.23 10.83 4.02
N ASN A 90 -1.03 11.03 5.34
CA ASN A 90 -2.15 11.02 6.30
C ASN A 90 -2.15 12.19 7.29
N PRO A 91 -3.34 12.73 7.67
CA PRO A 91 -4.71 12.44 7.21
C PRO A 91 -5.13 12.97 5.82
N PRO A 92 -5.87 12.18 5.01
CA PRO A 92 -6.52 12.70 3.81
C PRO A 92 -7.40 13.90 4.18
N PRO A 93 -7.65 14.82 3.24
CA PRO A 93 -8.59 15.89 3.49
C PRO A 93 -9.95 15.32 3.90
N PRO A 94 -10.70 16.00 4.80
CA PRO A 94 -12.11 15.78 4.98
C PRO A 94 -12.68 15.88 3.59
N ALA A 95 -13.41 14.82 3.26
CA ALA A 95 -14.34 14.89 2.16
C ALA A 95 -15.10 16.20 2.36
N GLN A 96 -15.16 17.04 1.33
CA GLN A 96 -16.33 17.89 1.25
C GLN A 96 -17.49 16.90 1.34
N ILE A 97 -18.15 16.84 2.50
CA ILE A 97 -19.37 16.07 2.68
C ILE A 97 -20.39 16.82 1.83
N VAL A 98 -20.35 16.59 0.53
CA VAL A 98 -21.57 16.50 -0.23
C VAL A 98 -22.06 15.09 0.09
N LEU A 99 -23.14 15.03 0.88
CA LEU A 99 -23.93 13.83 1.07
C LEU A 99 -24.05 13.09 -0.26
N LEU A 100 -23.54 11.86 -0.37
CA LEU A 100 -23.88 10.94 -1.46
C LEU A 100 -23.50 9.51 -1.08
N ALA A 101 -23.97 9.08 0.09
CA ALA A 101 -24.08 7.64 0.37
C ALA A 101 -25.26 6.99 -0.37
N ASP A 102 -26.16 7.77 -1.01
CA ASP A 102 -27.37 7.21 -1.64
C ASP A 102 -27.48 7.38 -3.16
N THR A 103 -26.62 8.14 -3.84
CA THR A 103 -26.77 8.33 -5.31
C THR A 103 -25.45 8.54 -6.06
N LEU A 104 -24.42 7.71 -5.85
CA LEU A 104 -23.33 7.67 -6.84
C LEU A 104 -23.95 7.27 -8.20
N PRO A 105 -23.86 8.11 -9.26
CA PRO A 105 -24.47 7.80 -10.54
C PRO A 105 -23.67 6.68 -11.21
N VAL A 106 -24.05 5.43 -10.92
CA VAL A 106 -23.25 4.26 -11.32
C VAL A 106 -23.12 4.18 -12.83
N SER A 107 -24.19 4.51 -13.55
CA SER A 107 -24.19 4.62 -15.01
C SER A 107 -23.18 5.64 -15.54
N GLU A 108 -23.07 6.80 -14.89
CA GLU A 108 -22.10 7.84 -15.26
C GLU A 108 -20.66 7.39 -14.98
N ILE A 109 -20.41 6.80 -13.81
CA ILE A 109 -19.09 6.27 -13.44
C ILE A 109 -18.65 5.18 -14.43
N VAL A 110 -19.55 4.27 -14.80
CA VAL A 110 -19.30 3.23 -15.80
C VAL A 110 -19.00 3.84 -17.16
N ASN A 111 -19.76 4.85 -17.59
CA ASN A 111 -19.55 5.51 -18.88
C ASN A 111 -18.22 6.26 -18.95
N ARG A 112 -17.86 7.00 -17.90
CA ARG A 112 -16.57 7.71 -17.81
C ARG A 112 -15.39 6.76 -17.72
N TYR A 113 -15.54 5.65 -16.99
CA TYR A 113 -14.56 4.57 -16.96
C TYR A 113 -14.36 3.92 -18.34
N ARG A 114 -15.46 3.68 -19.07
CA ARG A 114 -15.43 3.20 -20.47
C ARG A 114 -14.80 4.22 -21.41
N ALA A 115 -15.05 5.51 -21.19
CA ALA A 115 -14.48 6.61 -21.98
C ALA A 115 -12.96 6.76 -21.81
N GLY A 116 -12.36 6.18 -20.77
CA GLY A 116 -10.90 6.17 -20.59
C GLY A 116 -10.41 6.66 -19.24
N GLU A 117 -11.28 7.20 -18.40
CA GLU A 117 -10.89 7.70 -17.09
C GLU A 117 -10.46 6.58 -16.15
N THR A 118 -9.44 6.84 -15.35
CA THR A 118 -8.94 5.89 -14.37
C THR A 118 -9.82 5.87 -13.12
N ALA A 119 -9.86 4.73 -12.43
CA ALA A 119 -10.58 4.61 -11.15
C ALA A 119 -10.09 5.64 -10.10
N ARG A 120 -8.83 6.09 -10.22
CA ARG A 120 -8.25 7.13 -9.36
C ARG A 120 -8.79 8.52 -9.70
N GLN A 121 -8.87 8.89 -10.97
CA GLN A 121 -9.46 10.17 -11.40
C GLN A 121 -10.93 10.26 -11.02
N LEU A 122 -11.68 9.17 -11.19
CA LEU A 122 -13.07 9.08 -10.75
C LEU A 122 -13.16 9.21 -9.21
N ALA A 123 -12.28 8.54 -8.47
CA ALA A 123 -12.23 8.63 -7.02
C ALA A 123 -11.96 10.07 -6.52
N ASP A 124 -11.07 10.80 -7.18
CA ASP A 124 -10.76 12.20 -6.87
C ASP A 124 -11.97 13.13 -7.15
N VAL A 125 -12.69 12.91 -8.26
CA VAL A 125 -13.89 13.69 -8.64
C VAL A 125 -15.05 13.44 -7.68
N TYR A 126 -15.30 12.19 -7.31
CA TYR A 126 -16.43 11.81 -6.44
C TYR A 126 -16.04 11.76 -4.96
N GLY A 127 -14.83 12.16 -4.58
CA GLY A 127 -14.37 12.24 -3.19
C GLY A 127 -14.34 10.89 -2.46
N CYS A 128 -14.18 9.78 -3.19
CA CYS A 128 -14.15 8.42 -2.64
C CYS A 128 -12.75 7.80 -2.82
N CYS A 129 -12.54 6.56 -2.33
CA CYS A 129 -11.30 5.84 -2.63
C CYS A 129 -11.41 5.09 -3.96
N ASP A 130 -10.27 4.92 -4.62
CA ASP A 130 -10.08 4.10 -5.82
C ASP A 130 -10.66 2.69 -5.68
N ASN A 131 -10.56 2.11 -4.47
CA ASN A 131 -11.11 0.80 -4.17
C ASN A 131 -12.65 0.80 -4.12
N THR A 132 -13.29 1.92 -3.74
CA THR A 132 -14.76 2.06 -3.80
C THR A 132 -15.24 2.09 -5.25
N ILE A 133 -14.59 2.88 -6.11
CA ILE A 133 -14.89 2.88 -7.55
C ILE A 133 -14.64 1.51 -8.17
N SER A 134 -13.53 0.86 -7.81
CA SER A 134 -13.19 -0.46 -8.35
C SER A 134 -14.21 -1.55 -7.96
N ARG A 135 -14.68 -1.54 -6.71
CA ARG A 135 -15.76 -2.44 -6.24
C ARG A 135 -17.09 -2.15 -6.92
N LEU A 136 -17.41 -0.87 -7.12
CA LEU A 136 -18.63 -0.44 -7.81
C LEU A 136 -18.66 -0.96 -9.25
N LEU A 137 -17.53 -0.84 -9.96
CA LEU A 137 -17.36 -1.35 -11.33
C LEU A 137 -17.49 -2.88 -11.39
N GLU A 138 -16.88 -3.61 -10.44
CA GLU A 138 -17.02 -5.07 -10.34
C GLU A 138 -18.46 -5.51 -10.10
N GLN A 139 -19.16 -4.85 -9.18
CA GLN A 139 -20.56 -5.14 -8.87
C GLN A 139 -21.49 -4.93 -10.08
N HIS A 140 -21.11 -4.04 -11.01
CA HIS A 140 -21.84 -3.74 -12.23
C HIS A 140 -21.26 -4.46 -13.46
N GLY A 141 -20.42 -5.48 -13.25
CA GLY A 141 -19.90 -6.35 -14.31
C GLY A 141 -18.90 -5.68 -15.25
N VAL A 142 -18.29 -4.56 -14.86
CA VAL A 142 -17.25 -3.89 -15.64
C VAL A 142 -15.89 -4.46 -15.24
N PRO A 143 -15.20 -5.19 -16.13
CA PRO A 143 -13.90 -5.74 -15.81
C PRO A 143 -12.89 -4.61 -15.60
N ARG A 144 -12.06 -4.75 -14.55
CA ARG A 144 -10.96 -3.80 -14.31
C ARG A 144 -10.04 -3.81 -15.53
N ARG A 145 -9.75 -2.64 -16.07
CA ARG A 145 -8.63 -2.41 -16.99
C ARG A 145 -7.37 -2.76 -16.21
N GLY A 146 -6.91 -4.01 -16.36
CA GLY A 146 -5.72 -4.50 -15.68
C GLY A 146 -4.55 -3.55 -15.94
N ASN A 147 -3.63 -3.47 -14.98
CA ASN A 147 -2.41 -2.69 -15.12
C ASN A 147 -1.59 -3.31 -16.26
N ARG A 148 -1.83 -2.86 -17.49
CA ARG A 148 -1.48 -3.56 -18.72
C ARG A 148 -0.04 -3.29 -19.09
N LEU A 149 0.89 -3.75 -18.26
CA LEU A 149 2.19 -4.17 -18.79
C LEU A 149 1.93 -5.50 -19.51
N SER A 150 1.55 -5.40 -20.79
CA SER A 150 1.52 -6.55 -21.66
C SER A 150 2.96 -6.90 -21.98
N LEU A 151 3.48 -7.93 -21.33
CA LEU A 151 4.71 -8.58 -21.79
C LEU A 151 4.50 -9.00 -23.25
N PRO A 152 5.50 -8.84 -24.14
CA PRO A 152 5.42 -9.28 -25.54
C PRO A 152 5.48 -10.81 -25.69
N VAL A 153 5.31 -11.56 -24.60
CA VAL A 153 5.54 -13.00 -24.50
C VAL A 153 4.29 -13.66 -23.93
N SER A 154 3.95 -14.84 -24.45
CA SER A 154 2.84 -15.63 -23.93
C SER A 154 3.18 -16.23 -22.56
N ASN A 155 2.14 -16.60 -21.80
CA ASN A 155 2.31 -17.21 -20.49
C ASN A 155 2.98 -18.59 -20.61
N GLU A 156 2.70 -19.31 -21.69
CA GLU A 156 3.24 -20.64 -21.99
C GLU A 156 4.73 -20.59 -22.29
N GLU A 157 5.19 -19.60 -23.08
CA GLU A 157 6.62 -19.44 -23.38
C GLU A 157 7.40 -19.04 -22.13
N LEU A 158 6.81 -18.23 -21.25
CA LEU A 158 7.41 -17.88 -19.97
C LEU A 158 7.57 -19.11 -19.07
N ALA A 159 6.55 -19.98 -19.05
CA ALA A 159 6.58 -21.24 -18.31
C ALA A 159 7.61 -22.22 -18.88
N ARG A 160 7.72 -22.30 -20.22
CA ARG A 160 8.73 -23.11 -20.92
C ARG A 160 10.14 -22.69 -20.53
N ARG A 161 10.46 -21.40 -20.64
CA ARG A 161 11.79 -20.87 -20.25
C ARG A 161 12.11 -21.08 -18.76
N TYR A 162 11.10 -21.01 -17.90
CA TYR A 162 11.29 -21.25 -16.47
C TYR A 162 11.53 -22.74 -16.13
N LEU A 163 10.82 -23.66 -16.80
CA LEU A 163 10.87 -25.10 -16.52
C LEU A 163 11.98 -25.83 -17.29
N GLU A 164 12.15 -25.52 -18.58
CA GLU A 164 13.10 -26.16 -19.50
C GLU A 164 14.48 -25.49 -19.42
N ASP A 165 14.55 -24.17 -19.63
CA ASP A 165 15.82 -23.43 -19.64
C ASP A 165 16.34 -23.09 -18.23
N ARG A 166 15.56 -23.42 -17.19
CA ARG A 166 15.87 -23.11 -15.77
C ARG A 166 16.15 -21.62 -15.51
N ALA A 167 15.63 -20.74 -16.36
CA ALA A 167 15.88 -19.30 -16.28
C ALA A 167 15.37 -18.72 -14.96
N GLU A 168 16.13 -17.79 -14.37
CA GLU A 168 15.69 -17.14 -13.14
C GLU A 168 14.56 -16.14 -13.42
N ILE A 169 13.60 -16.04 -12.49
CA ILE A 169 12.54 -15.00 -12.51
C ILE A 169 13.12 -13.59 -12.67
N GLN A 170 14.29 -13.31 -12.08
CA GLN A 170 14.97 -12.01 -12.19
C GLN A 170 15.61 -11.79 -13.57
N GLU A 171 16.13 -12.86 -14.20
CA GLU A 171 16.69 -12.80 -15.55
C GLU A 171 15.57 -12.56 -16.56
N LEU A 172 14.45 -13.30 -16.44
CA LEU A 172 13.25 -13.07 -17.25
C LEU A 172 12.68 -11.66 -17.04
N ALA A 173 12.71 -11.16 -15.80
CA ALA A 173 12.27 -9.80 -15.49
C ALA A 173 13.15 -8.74 -16.16
N ALA A 174 14.47 -8.91 -16.14
CA ALA A 174 15.42 -8.01 -16.79
C ALA A 174 15.32 -8.07 -18.32
N GLU A 175 15.21 -9.28 -18.90
CA GLU A 175 15.10 -9.51 -20.34
C GLU A 175 13.86 -8.82 -20.93
N TYR A 176 12.72 -8.90 -20.23
CA TYR A 176 11.45 -8.34 -20.71
C TYR A 176 11.09 -6.98 -20.11
N GLY A 177 12.00 -6.34 -19.36
CA GLY A 177 11.76 -5.04 -18.74
C GLY A 177 10.56 -5.02 -17.78
N ALA A 178 10.29 -6.15 -17.12
CA ALA A 178 9.14 -6.34 -16.25
C ALA A 178 9.55 -6.47 -14.78
N SER A 179 8.60 -6.29 -13.86
CA SER A 179 8.83 -6.62 -12.46
C SER A 179 8.88 -8.13 -12.27
N GLY A 180 9.77 -8.63 -11.40
CA GLY A 180 9.79 -10.04 -10.99
C GLY A 180 8.45 -10.52 -10.39
N TYR A 181 7.65 -9.61 -9.83
CA TYR A 181 6.28 -9.90 -9.42
C TYR A 181 5.38 -10.24 -10.63
N LEU A 182 5.48 -9.48 -11.71
CA LEU A 182 4.68 -9.70 -12.93
C LEU A 182 5.01 -11.05 -13.57
N ILE A 183 6.30 -11.40 -13.65
CA ILE A 183 6.77 -12.71 -14.13
C ILE A 183 6.23 -13.84 -13.23
N SER A 184 6.30 -13.67 -11.90
CA SER A 184 5.78 -14.67 -10.95
C SER A 184 4.25 -14.86 -11.05
N ASP A 185 3.52 -13.77 -11.26
CA ASP A 185 2.07 -13.80 -11.44
C ASP A 185 1.69 -14.49 -12.75
N ARG A 186 2.40 -14.19 -13.85
CA ARG A 186 2.23 -14.83 -15.16
C ARG A 186 2.55 -16.32 -15.15
N LEU A 187 3.62 -16.73 -14.46
CA LEU A 187 3.94 -18.14 -14.23
C LEU A 187 2.82 -18.85 -13.44
N ARG A 188 2.23 -18.18 -12.43
CA ARG A 188 1.08 -18.73 -11.69
C ARG A 188 -0.16 -18.86 -12.58
N GLN A 189 -0.43 -17.89 -13.44
CA GLN A 189 -1.51 -17.95 -14.42
C GLN A 189 -1.31 -19.09 -15.43
N ALA A 190 -0.06 -19.43 -15.75
CA ALA A 190 0.31 -20.60 -16.57
C ALA A 190 0.26 -21.95 -15.81
N GLY A 191 -0.15 -21.96 -14.53
CA GLY A 191 -0.21 -23.16 -13.70
C GLY A 191 1.11 -23.58 -13.07
N VAL A 192 2.18 -22.79 -13.20
CA VAL A 192 3.48 -23.06 -12.59
C VAL A 192 3.49 -22.61 -11.14
N ARG A 193 3.77 -23.55 -10.22
CA ARG A 193 3.89 -23.26 -8.79
C ARG A 193 5.24 -22.61 -8.49
N VAL A 194 5.27 -21.28 -8.51
CA VAL A 194 6.44 -20.50 -8.07
C VAL A 194 6.49 -20.46 -6.53
N PRO A 195 7.60 -20.88 -5.89
CA PRO A 195 7.76 -20.77 -4.44
C PRO A 195 7.70 -19.31 -3.99
N VAL A 196 6.77 -19.00 -3.09
CA VAL A 196 6.62 -17.65 -2.53
C VAL A 196 7.60 -17.51 -1.36
N GLY A 197 8.77 -16.89 -1.58
CA GLY A 197 9.74 -16.64 -0.51
C GLY A 197 11.20 -16.59 -0.96
N LYS A 198 12.09 -16.09 -0.07
CA LYS A 198 13.54 -16.04 -0.33
C LYS A 198 14.05 -17.45 -0.66
N ARG A 199 14.70 -17.55 -1.83
CA ARG A 199 15.29 -18.75 -2.44
C ARG A 199 15.78 -19.78 -1.41
N ARG A 200 15.39 -21.05 -1.59
CA ARG A 200 16.26 -22.16 -1.18
C ARG A 200 17.48 -22.07 -2.10
N MET A 201 18.59 -21.55 -1.58
CA MET A 201 19.87 -21.68 -2.29
C MET A 201 20.17 -23.17 -2.42
N ASP A 202 20.56 -23.63 -3.60
CA ASP A 202 20.97 -25.02 -3.78
C ASP A 202 22.42 -25.14 -3.27
N LEU A 203 22.59 -25.51 -2.01
CA LEU A 203 23.91 -25.83 -1.47
C LEU A 203 23.91 -27.31 -1.11
N PRO A 204 25.01 -28.03 -1.35
CA PRO A 204 25.16 -29.44 -1.01
C PRO A 204 25.17 -29.59 0.52
N ASP A 205 23.99 -29.79 1.09
CA ASP A 205 23.73 -29.86 2.53
C ASP A 205 24.53 -30.99 3.21
N GLU A 206 24.68 -32.13 2.54
CA GLU A 206 25.48 -33.27 3.02
C GLU A 206 26.97 -32.96 3.07
N GLU A 207 27.48 -32.28 2.04
CA GLU A 207 28.89 -31.88 1.98
C GLU A 207 29.22 -30.83 3.04
N ILE A 208 28.34 -29.85 3.24
CA ILE A 208 28.48 -28.82 4.28
C ILE A 208 28.56 -29.47 5.67
N VAL A 209 27.70 -30.45 5.95
CA VAL A 209 27.72 -31.17 7.24
C VAL A 209 28.96 -32.02 7.37
N ALA A 210 29.42 -32.69 6.30
CA ALA A 210 30.65 -33.47 6.31
C ALA A 210 31.87 -32.59 6.61
N ARG A 211 32.00 -31.45 5.93
CA ARG A 211 33.10 -30.50 6.13
C ARG A 211 33.08 -29.88 7.53
N TRP A 212 31.89 -29.52 8.04
CA TRP A 212 31.73 -29.04 9.41
C TRP A 212 32.12 -30.11 10.46
N LYS A 213 31.75 -31.38 10.25
CA LYS A 213 32.15 -32.49 11.14
C LYS A 213 33.67 -32.71 11.18
N ARG A 214 34.39 -32.40 10.11
CA ARG A 214 35.86 -32.43 10.08
C ARG A 214 36.52 -31.25 10.82
N GLY A 215 35.72 -30.36 11.41
CA GLY A 215 36.21 -29.22 12.20
C GLY A 215 36.27 -27.90 11.44
N GLU A 216 35.76 -27.83 10.21
CA GLU A 216 35.73 -26.57 9.46
C GLU A 216 34.72 -25.60 10.07
N SER A 217 35.13 -24.34 10.25
CA SER A 217 34.29 -23.34 10.90
C SER A 217 33.11 -22.93 10.02
N ILE A 218 31.98 -22.58 10.66
CA ILE A 218 30.79 -22.07 9.96
C ILE A 218 31.12 -20.84 9.11
N SER A 219 32.05 -19.99 9.57
CA SER A 219 32.49 -18.82 8.81
C SER A 219 33.37 -19.19 7.62
N GLY A 220 34.21 -20.22 7.73
CA GLY A 220 35.01 -20.72 6.60
C GLY A 220 34.12 -21.29 5.50
N LEU A 221 33.13 -22.09 5.88
CA LEU A 221 32.12 -22.62 4.96
C LEU A 221 31.29 -21.50 4.32
N ALA A 222 30.89 -20.49 5.09
CA ALA A 222 30.16 -19.33 4.60
C ALA A 222 30.94 -18.60 3.49
N SER A 223 32.22 -18.34 3.72
CA SER A 223 33.10 -17.73 2.72
C SER A 223 33.32 -18.62 1.50
N ALA A 224 33.50 -19.93 1.69
CA ALA A 224 33.73 -20.88 0.60
C ALA A 224 32.54 -20.99 -0.36
N TYR A 225 31.31 -20.92 0.16
CA TYR A 225 30.09 -21.01 -0.63
C TYR A 225 29.47 -19.64 -0.96
N GLY A 226 30.12 -18.53 -0.59
CA GLY A 226 29.62 -17.17 -0.86
C GLY A 226 28.30 -16.83 -0.17
N VAL A 227 28.00 -17.45 0.98
CA VAL A 227 26.77 -17.26 1.73
C VAL A 227 27.05 -16.70 3.13
N SER A 228 26.00 -16.20 3.80
CA SER A 228 26.15 -15.69 5.17
C SER A 228 26.30 -16.82 6.20
N SER A 229 27.13 -16.63 7.21
CA SER A 229 27.34 -17.58 8.32
C SER A 229 26.03 -18.05 8.99
N PRO A 230 25.00 -17.20 9.20
CA PRO A 230 23.70 -17.63 9.71
C PRO A 230 22.96 -18.62 8.79
N THR A 231 23.22 -18.59 7.48
CA THR A 231 22.61 -19.49 6.50
C THR A 231 23.17 -20.91 6.62
N ILE A 232 24.50 -21.04 6.73
CA ILE A 232 25.17 -22.32 7.00
C ILE A 232 24.76 -22.87 8.38
N ALA A 233 24.74 -22.03 9.42
CA ALA A 233 24.34 -22.44 10.76
C ALA A 233 22.91 -22.99 10.83
N ARG A 234 21.97 -22.39 10.07
CA ARG A 234 20.58 -22.85 10.00
C ARG A 234 20.47 -24.21 9.32
N ARG A 235 21.23 -24.47 8.26
CA ARG A 235 21.24 -25.75 7.53
C ARG A 235 21.81 -26.89 8.39
N VAL A 236 22.97 -26.66 9.00
CA VAL A 236 23.60 -27.62 9.92
C VAL A 236 22.66 -27.96 11.08
N ARG A 237 21.95 -26.98 11.64
CA ARG A 237 20.94 -27.21 12.70
C ARG A 237 19.70 -27.94 12.20
N GLY A 238 19.22 -27.63 11.00
CA GLY A 238 18.04 -28.27 10.39
C GLY A 238 18.25 -29.76 10.14
N LEU A 239 19.42 -30.14 9.62
CA LEU A 239 19.77 -31.53 9.32
C LEU A 239 20.05 -32.36 10.57
N ARG A 240 20.53 -31.73 11.66
CA ARG A 240 20.67 -32.38 12.98
C ARG A 240 19.34 -32.76 13.63
N ARG A 241 18.21 -32.15 13.21
CA ARG A 241 16.86 -32.43 13.75
C ARG A 241 16.11 -33.53 12.99
N GLN A 242 16.64 -33.98 11.84
CA GLN A 242 16.01 -34.97 10.97
C GLN A 242 16.61 -36.39 11.13
N ARG A 243 17.47 -36.59 12.13
CA ARG A 243 17.96 -37.88 12.64
C ARG A 243 17.60 -37.98 14.11
#